data_AF-A0AAV7N219-F1
#
_entry.id   AF-A0AAV7N219-F1
#
_cell.length_a   1.000
_cell.length_b   1.000
_cell.length_c   1.000
_cell.angle_alpha   90.00
_cell.angle_beta   90.00
_cell.angle_gamma   90.00
#
_symmetry.space_group_name_H-M   'P 1'
#
loop_
_entity.id
_entity.type
_entity.pdbx_description
1 polymer ?
#
loop_
_entity_poly.entity_id
_entity_poly.type
_entity_poly.pdbx_seq_one_letter_code
_entity_poly.pdbx_strand_id
1 'polypeptide(L)'
;MVNRLKCAMGERVHPDQTCRVPGRRVADSLALIRDTIQCITDRNIRAALVCLDQEKAFDHVSHEFMERVLQGFGLGERFCNYV
;
A
#
# COMPACT_ATOMS: atom_id res chain seq x y z
N MET A 1 -4.73 -7.53 17.00
CA MET A 1 -3.68 -7.04 16.09
C MET A 1 -4.16 -5.90 15.18
N VAL A 2 -5.22 -6.11 14.38
CA VAL A 2 -5.71 -5.16 13.37
C VAL A 2 -5.96 -3.73 13.89
N ASN A 3 -6.61 -3.56 15.04
CA ASN A 3 -6.94 -2.22 15.56
C ASN A 3 -5.72 -1.43 16.05
N ARG A 4 -4.64 -2.11 16.47
CA ARG A 4 -3.38 -1.44 16.87
C ARG A 4 -2.59 -0.99 15.65
N LEU A 5 -2.62 -1.78 14.57
CA LEU A 5 -1.94 -1.45 13.33
C LEU A 5 -2.65 -0.33 12.58
N LYS A 6 -3.99 -0.32 12.58
CA LYS A 6 -4.82 0.71 11.91
C LYS A 6 -4.41 2.15 12.25
N CYS A 7 -4.09 2.44 13.51
CA CYS A 7 -3.69 3.79 13.93
C CYS A 7 -2.32 4.20 13.39
N ALA A 8 -1.40 3.24 13.19
CA ALA A 8 -0.07 3.50 12.67
C ALA A 8 -0.01 3.46 11.13
N MET A 9 -0.92 2.73 10.48
CA MET A 9 -0.85 2.52 9.02
C MET A 9 -0.81 3.84 8.24
N GLY A 10 -1.66 4.81 8.59
CA GLY A 10 -1.77 6.07 7.83
C GLY A 10 -0.50 6.90 7.79
N GLU A 11 0.35 6.81 8.82
CA GLU A 11 1.63 7.54 8.89
C GLU A 11 2.79 6.76 8.28
N ARG A 12 2.67 5.42 8.21
CA ARG A 12 3.77 4.53 7.83
C ARG A 12 3.75 4.11 6.36
N VAL A 13 2.58 4.13 5.72
CA VAL A 13 2.41 3.76 4.30
C VAL A 13 2.30 5.00 3.42
N HIS A 14 2.77 4.89 2.17
CA HIS A 14 2.75 6.00 1.22
C HIS A 14 1.32 6.56 1.06
N PRO A 15 1.11 7.88 0.88
CA PRO A 15 -0.21 8.48 0.74
C PRO A 15 -1.12 7.80 -0.30
N ASP A 16 -0.53 7.35 -1.41
CA ASP A 16 -1.26 6.70 -2.51
C ASP A 16 -1.70 5.25 -2.19
N GLN A 17 -1.21 4.65 -1.09
CA GLN A 17 -1.70 3.35 -0.63
C GLN A 17 -3.04 3.54 0.08
N THR A 18 -4.12 3.21 -0.63
CA THR A 18 -5.50 3.43 -0.15
C THR A 18 -6.15 2.19 0.47
N CYS A 19 -5.73 0.98 0.08
CA CYS A 19 -6.33 -0.26 0.54
C CYS A 19 -6.08 -0.48 2.05
N ARG A 20 -7.18 -0.71 2.81
CA ARG A 20 -7.17 -1.00 4.26
C ARG A 20 -6.53 0.07 5.16
N VAL A 21 -6.33 1.29 4.65
CA VAL A 21 -5.91 2.44 5.45
C VAL A 21 -7.14 3.27 5.84
N PRO A 22 -7.42 3.46 7.15
CA PRO A 22 -8.56 4.26 7.58
C PRO A 22 -8.54 5.66 6.97
N GLY A 23 -9.70 6.10 6.46
CA GLY A 23 -9.87 7.43 5.87
C GLY A 23 -9.43 7.56 4.40
N ARG A 24 -8.85 6.52 3.79
CA ARG A 24 -8.49 6.51 2.35
C ARG A 24 -9.44 5.62 1.57
N ARG A 25 -9.83 6.03 0.36
CA ARG A 25 -10.82 5.32 -0.47
C ARG A 25 -10.18 4.87 -1.79
N VAL A 26 -10.63 3.72 -2.29
CA VAL A 26 -10.24 3.24 -3.63
C VAL A 26 -10.61 4.23 -4.73
N ALA A 27 -11.70 4.99 -4.52
CA ALA A 27 -12.13 6.06 -5.42
C ALA A 27 -11.06 7.14 -5.61
N ASP A 28 -10.26 7.42 -4.58
CA ASP A 28 -9.19 8.42 -4.64
C ASP A 28 -8.08 7.97 -5.59
N SER A 29 -7.68 6.68 -5.52
CA SER A 29 -6.73 6.09 -6.46
C SER A 29 -7.25 6.06 -7.90
N LEU A 30 -8.54 5.76 -8.09
CA LEU A 30 -9.16 5.77 -9.42
C LEU A 30 -9.22 7.18 -10.01
N ALA A 31 -9.51 8.20 -9.20
CA ALA A 31 -9.47 9.59 -9.62
C ALA A 31 -8.05 10.01 -10.03
N LEU A 32 -7.04 9.69 -9.20
CA LEU A 32 -5.64 9.99 -9.50
C LEU A 32 -5.17 9.36 -10.82
N ILE A 33 -5.50 8.09 -11.07
CA ILE A 33 -5.14 7.40 -12.32
C ILE A 33 -5.83 8.08 -13.51
N ARG A 34 -7.13 8.39 -13.40
CA ARG A 34 -7.88 9.06 -14.46
C ARG A 34 -7.27 10.42 -14.80
N ASP A 35 -7.01 11.25 -13.79
CA ASP A 35 -6.48 12.60 -13.98
C ASP A 35 -5.05 12.56 -14.54
N THR A 36 -4.25 11.56 -14.11
CA THR A 36 -2.91 11.34 -14.66
C THR A 36 -2.96 10.97 -16.14
N ILE A 37 -3.86 10.05 -16.53
CA ILE A 37 -4.05 9.67 -17.94
C ILE A 37 -4.50 10.90 -18.76
N GLN A 38 -5.47 11.67 -18.26
CA GLN A 38 -5.95 12.87 -18.93
C GLN A 38 -4.82 13.88 -19.14
N CYS A 39 -4.01 14.14 -18.11
CA CYS A 39 -2.88 15.07 -18.17
C CYS A 39 -1.82 14.63 -19.20
N ILE A 40 -1.52 13.33 -19.25
CA ILE A 40 -0.59 12.75 -20.25
C ILE A 40 -1.13 12.96 -21.66
N THR A 41 -2.42 12.70 -21.88
CA THR A 41 -3.10 12.90 -23.17
C THR A 41 -3.09 14.38 -23.58
N ASP A 42 -3.49 15.29 -22.70
CA ASP A 42 -3.59 16.72 -23.00
C ASP A 42 -2.23 17.35 -23.33
N ARG A 43 -1.16 16.82 -22.74
CA ARG A 43 0.22 17.30 -22.95
C ARG A 43 0.98 16.52 -24.01
N ASN A 44 0.35 15.54 -24.65
CA ASN A 44 0.99 14.64 -25.63
C ASN A 44 2.30 14.01 -25.11
N ILE A 45 2.29 13.57 -23.85
CA ILE A 45 3.44 12.94 -23.20
C ILE A 45 3.48 11.45 -23.58
N ARG A 46 4.64 10.95 -24.01
CA ARG A 46 4.83 9.50 -24.21
C ARG A 46 4.94 8.82 -22.85
N ALA A 47 4.01 7.92 -22.54
CA ALA A 47 3.96 7.19 -21.28
C ALA A 47 3.43 5.76 -21.48
N ALA A 48 3.61 4.92 -20.47
CA ALA A 48 3.04 3.58 -20.39
C ALA A 48 2.35 3.39 -19.03
N LEU A 49 1.20 2.73 -19.03
CA LEU A 49 0.52 2.30 -17.82
C LEU A 49 0.91 0.85 -17.54
N VAL A 50 1.47 0.60 -16.35
CA VAL A 50 1.84 -0.74 -15.89
C VAL A 50 0.87 -1.18 -14.80
N CYS A 51 0.13 -2.24 -15.07
CA CYS A 51 -0.78 -2.87 -14.12
C CYS A 51 -0.12 -4.11 -13.53
N LEU A 52 0.19 -4.10 -12.24
CA LEU A 52 0.77 -5.23 -11.53
C LEU A 52 -0.28 -5.86 -10.62
N ASP A 53 -0.39 -7.19 -10.67
CA ASP A 53 -1.21 -7.99 -9.76
C ASP A 53 -0.35 -9.08 -9.12
N GLN A 54 -0.64 -9.41 -7.86
CA GLN A 54 0.10 -10.45 -7.12
C GLN A 54 -0.82 -11.64 -6.88
N GLU A 55 -0.59 -12.72 -7.63
CA GLU A 55 -1.34 -13.96 -7.45
C GLU A 55 -1.09 -14.51 -6.04
N LYS A 56 -2.19 -14.71 -5.29
CA LYS A 56 -2.18 -15.33 -3.96
C LYS A 56 -1.18 -14.66 -3.02
N ALA A 57 -1.18 -13.33 -2.98
CA ALA A 57 -0.22 -12.54 -2.20
C ALA A 57 -0.09 -12.97 -0.72
N PHE A 58 -1.16 -13.48 -0.10
CA PHE A 58 -1.12 -13.98 1.28
C PHE A 58 -0.51 -15.38 1.42
N ASP A 59 -0.61 -16.22 0.40
CA ASP A 59 -0.07 -17.58 0.44
C ASP A 59 1.44 -17.61 0.10
N HIS A 60 1.91 -16.62 -0.67
CA HIS A 60 3.28 -16.56 -1.17
C HIS A 60 4.19 -15.59 -0.42
N VAL A 61 3.67 -14.83 0.56
CA VAL A 61 4.50 -13.90 1.33
C VAL A 61 5.41 -14.64 2.31
N SER A 62 6.71 -14.36 2.29
CA SER A 62 7.65 -14.90 3.27
C SER A 62 7.40 -14.29 4.65
N HIS A 63 7.20 -15.14 5.66
CA HIS A 63 7.05 -14.71 7.05
C HIS A 63 8.32 -14.04 7.59
N GLU A 64 9.51 -14.57 7.27
CA GLU A 64 10.78 -13.95 7.66
C GLU A 64 10.90 -12.52 7.09
N PHE A 65 10.51 -12.34 5.82
CA PHE A 65 10.48 -11.01 5.22
C PHE A 65 9.49 -10.10 5.94
N MET A 66 8.28 -10.59 6.24
CA MET A 66 7.25 -9.83 6.94
C MET A 66 7.73 -9.38 8.32
N GLU A 67 8.36 -10.27 9.10
CA GLU A 67 8.94 -9.94 10.41
C GLU A 67 9.98 -8.83 10.32
N ARG A 68 10.92 -8.93 9.37
CA ARG A 68 11.96 -7.93 9.15
C ARG A 68 11.39 -6.59 8.73
N VAL A 69 10.32 -6.58 7.92
CA VAL A 69 9.60 -5.37 7.56
C VAL A 69 8.94 -4.73 8.79
N LEU A 70 8.25 -5.51 9.63
CA LEU A 70 7.60 -4.99 10.83
C LEU A 70 8.61 -4.43 11.84
N GLN A 71 9.75 -5.09 12.01
CA GLN A 71 10.87 -4.58 12.81
C GLN A 71 11.46 -3.30 12.22
N GLY A 72 11.61 -3.21 10.90
CA GLY A 72 12.04 -1.99 10.20
C GLY A 72 11.08 -0.82 10.37
N PHE A 73 9.77 -1.11 10.48
CA PHE A 73 8.76 -0.13 10.87
C PHE A 73 8.77 0.16 12.39
N GLY A 74 9.74 -0.33 13.16
CA GLY A 74 9.86 -0.05 14.59
C GLY A 74 8.69 -0.58 15.42
N LEU A 75 7.98 -1.60 14.92
CA LEU A 75 6.99 -2.31 15.72
C LEU A 75 7.76 -3.22 16.68
N GLY A 76 7.49 -3.09 17.99
CA GLY A 76 8.26 -3.79 19.02
C GLY A 76 8.16 -5.31 18.88
N GLU A 77 9.18 -6.04 19.34
CA GLU A 77 9.26 -7.52 19.25
C GLU A 77 8.01 -8.22 19.75
N ARG A 78 7.43 -7.73 20.86
CA ARG A 78 6.19 -8.28 21.41
C ARG A 78 5.01 -8.16 20.43
N PHE A 79 4.98 -7.15 19.57
CA PHE A 79 3.99 -7.03 18.50
C PHE A 79 4.27 -8.00 17.35
N CYS A 80 5.53 -8.12 16.93
CA CYS A 80 5.95 -9.04 15.87
C CYS A 80 5.68 -10.51 16.23
N ASN A 81 5.81 -10.89 17.50
CA ASN A 81 5.52 -12.25 17.98
C ASN A 81 4.02 -12.64 17.94
N TYR A 82 3.11 -11.71 17.62
CA TYR A 82 1.67 -12.00 17.43
C TYR A 82 1.27 -12.19 15.97
N VAL A 83 2.22 -12.02 15.04
CA VAL A 83 2.00 -12.01 13.58
C VAL A 83 2.20 -13.39 13.00
#